data_AF-A0A6I9P0R7-F1
#
_entry.id   AF-A0A6I9P0R7-F1
#
_cell.length_a   1.000
_cell.length_b   1.000
_cell.length_c   1.000
_cell.angle_alpha   90.00
_cell.angle_beta   90.00
_cell.angle_gamma   90.00
#
_symmetry.space_group_name_H-M   'P 1'
#
loop_
_entity.id
_entity.type
_entity.pdbx_description
1 polymer ?
#
loop_
_entity_poly.entity_id
_entity_poly.type
_entity_poly.pdbx_seq_one_letter_code
_entity_poly.pdbx_strand_id
1 'polypeptide(L)'
;MQVNADQVEKSILAAEHHLGVDTERDEKKLKLYHQRENADTLSQAEGLLKDLFMDVDKAKRLGHPQAHEIEKDVKNLHDRWVKDCSIYRELYSQVKTLDPKQKIDWGPLLDDKMRQLKSDAYGPKLPDVEKQMAEHNILHQEIEAYKDQLQPSSTSSKVTAHNQRGADLQQTVLHHNQYIHMAKKRL
;
A
#
# COMPACT_ATOMS: atom_id res chain seq x y z
N MET A 1 -3.96 6.22 40.56
CA MET A 1 -4.96 7.10 39.92
C MET A 1 -4.47 8.52 39.64
N GLN A 2 -4.45 9.49 40.57
CA GLN A 2 -4.25 10.91 40.21
C GLN A 2 -2.96 11.20 39.43
N VAL A 3 -1.82 10.66 39.87
CA VAL A 3 -0.53 10.80 39.16
C VAL A 3 -0.58 10.27 37.72
N ASN A 4 -1.30 9.16 37.50
CA ASN A 4 -1.48 8.61 36.15
C ASN A 4 -2.35 9.52 35.30
N ALA A 5 -3.41 10.12 35.87
CA ALA A 5 -4.27 11.06 35.16
C ALA A 5 -3.50 12.33 34.75
N ASP A 6 -2.71 12.90 35.66
CA ASP A 6 -1.85 14.06 35.38
C ASP A 6 -0.83 13.75 34.27
N GLN A 7 -0.26 12.54 34.29
CA GLN A 7 0.70 12.10 33.29
C GLN A 7 0.03 11.86 31.92
N VAL A 8 -1.17 11.28 31.88
CA VAL A 8 -1.96 11.11 30.65
C VAL A 8 -2.30 12.48 30.05
N GLU A 9 -2.77 13.42 30.86
CA GLU A 9 -3.09 14.78 30.42
C GLU A 9 -1.86 15.46 29.80
N LYS A 10 -0.71 15.36 30.46
CA LYS A 10 0.55 15.90 29.94
C LYS A 10 0.95 15.25 28.61
N SER A 11 0.81 13.93 28.49
CA SER A 11 1.11 13.20 27.26
C SER A 11 0.15 13.59 26.12
N ILE A 12 -1.14 13.72 26.39
CA ILE A 12 -2.15 14.18 25.42
C ILE A 12 -1.81 15.60 24.94
N LEU A 13 -1.56 16.55 25.85
CA LEU A 13 -1.21 17.93 25.48
C LEU A 13 0.06 18.00 24.62
N ALA A 14 1.07 17.18 24.93
CA ALA A 14 2.28 17.10 24.12
C ALA A 14 1.99 16.53 22.72
N ALA A 15 1.20 15.47 22.63
CA ALA A 15 0.79 14.87 21.36
C ALA A 15 -0.03 15.86 20.52
N GLU A 16 -1.03 16.53 21.10
CA GLU A 16 -1.85 17.56 20.45
C GLU A 16 -0.98 18.68 19.86
N HIS A 17 0.01 19.17 20.60
CA HIS A 17 0.94 20.19 20.12
C HIS A 17 1.78 19.69 18.92
N HIS A 18 2.40 18.52 19.04
CA HIS A 18 3.24 17.97 17.98
C HIS A 18 2.46 17.58 16.73
N LEU A 19 1.27 16.99 16.90
CA LEU A 19 0.34 16.69 15.81
C LEU A 19 -0.14 17.97 15.12
N GLY A 20 -0.44 19.03 15.87
CA GLY A 20 -0.78 20.34 15.30
C GLY A 20 0.34 20.90 14.42
N VAL A 21 1.58 20.89 14.93
CA VAL A 21 2.76 21.34 14.15
C VAL A 21 2.94 20.52 12.88
N ASP A 22 2.84 19.19 12.97
CA ASP A 22 2.99 18.34 11.77
C ASP A 22 1.80 18.47 10.81
N THR A 23 0.59 18.75 11.30
CA THR A 23 -0.58 19.06 10.45
C THR A 23 -0.34 20.31 9.61
N GLU A 24 0.08 21.42 10.22
CA GLU A 24 0.39 22.65 9.49
C GLU A 24 1.52 22.47 8.46
N ARG A 25 2.45 21.56 8.74
CA ARG A 25 3.56 21.24 7.85
C ARG A 25 3.10 20.39 6.67
N ASP A 26 2.22 19.43 6.91
CA ASP A 26 1.63 18.59 5.87
C ASP A 26 0.83 19.44 4.86
N GLU A 27 0.05 20.41 5.34
CA GLU A 27 -0.65 21.39 4.50
C GLU A 27 0.31 22.18 3.59
N LYS A 28 1.51 22.49 4.11
CA LYS A 28 2.59 23.18 3.39
C LYS A 28 3.48 22.22 2.57
N LYS A 29 3.17 20.93 2.56
CA LYS A 29 3.94 19.84 1.93
C LYS A 29 5.40 19.80 2.40
N LEU A 30 5.62 20.11 3.68
CA LEU A 30 6.92 20.07 4.33
C LEU A 30 7.15 18.73 5.02
N LYS A 31 8.41 18.39 5.27
CA LYS A 31 8.79 17.16 5.97
C LYS A 31 8.22 17.14 7.41
N LEU A 32 7.50 16.08 7.76
CA LEU A 32 7.04 15.77 9.11
C LEU A 32 8.20 15.19 9.93
N TYR A 33 8.24 15.44 11.23
CA TYR A 33 9.34 14.97 12.07
C TYR A 33 8.95 14.48 13.45
N HIS A 34 7.71 14.73 13.91
CA HIS A 34 7.27 14.30 15.24
C HIS A 34 6.65 12.90 15.28
N GLN A 35 6.73 12.13 14.19
CA GLN A 35 6.09 10.82 14.08
C GLN A 35 6.50 9.86 15.20
N ARG A 36 7.79 9.83 15.57
CA ARG A 36 8.30 8.93 16.60
C ARG A 36 7.88 9.40 17.99
N GLU A 37 8.07 10.68 18.29
CA GLU A 37 7.72 11.25 19.60
C GLU A 37 6.21 11.09 19.87
N ASN A 38 5.38 11.33 18.86
CA ASN A 38 3.94 11.10 18.97
C ASN A 38 3.58 9.63 19.16
N ALA A 39 4.25 8.70 18.46
CA ALA A 39 4.02 7.27 18.64
C ALA A 39 4.33 6.82 20.09
N ASP A 40 5.49 7.22 20.59
CA ASP A 40 5.95 6.87 21.94
C ASP A 40 5.03 7.49 23.01
N THR A 41 4.63 8.76 22.82
CA THR A 41 3.75 9.49 23.74
C THR A 41 2.34 8.90 23.78
N LEU A 42 1.74 8.61 22.62
CA LEU A 42 0.41 8.01 22.54
C LEU A 42 0.40 6.59 23.10
N SER A 43 1.45 5.79 22.87
CA SER A 43 1.57 4.45 23.45
C SER A 43 1.73 4.48 24.98
N GLN A 44 2.49 5.43 25.52
CA GLN A 44 2.59 5.62 26.97
C GLN A 44 1.24 6.01 27.58
N ALA A 45 0.51 6.93 26.93
CA ALA A 45 -0.82 7.35 27.38
C ALA A 45 -1.83 6.19 27.39
N GLU A 46 -1.78 5.31 26.38
CA GLU A 46 -2.63 4.10 26.31
C GLU A 46 -2.46 3.21 27.55
N GLY A 47 -1.21 2.92 27.93
CA GLY A 47 -0.90 2.09 29.10
C GLY A 47 -1.45 2.68 30.40
N LEU A 48 -1.28 3.99 30.59
CA LEU A 48 -1.77 4.69 31.77
C LEU A 48 -3.30 4.81 31.80
N LEU A 49 -3.93 5.02 30.64
CA LEU A 49 -5.40 5.05 30.50
C LEU A 49 -6.01 3.71 30.91
N LYS A 50 -5.38 2.59 30.51
CA LYS A 50 -5.81 1.26 30.95
C LYS A 50 -5.79 1.14 32.47
N ASP A 51 -4.72 1.57 33.12
CA ASP A 51 -4.62 1.56 34.58
C ASP A 51 -5.68 2.45 35.24
N LEU A 52 -5.98 3.61 34.65
CA LEU A 52 -7.03 4.51 35.12
C LEU A 52 -8.43 3.89 35.04
N PHE A 53 -8.75 3.19 33.95
CA PHE A 53 -10.02 2.47 33.84
C PHE A 53 -10.15 1.36 34.90
N MET A 54 -9.06 0.64 35.19
CA MET A 54 -9.03 -0.35 36.28
C MET A 54 -9.22 0.30 37.67
N ASP A 55 -8.61 1.46 37.90
CA ASP A 55 -8.78 2.25 39.12
C ASP A 55 -10.22 2.75 39.28
N VAL A 56 -10.87 3.20 38.19
CA VAL A 56 -12.28 3.62 38.17
C VAL A 56 -13.19 2.45 38.54
N ASP A 57 -13.03 1.29 37.91
CA ASP A 57 -13.84 0.11 38.19
C ASP A 57 -13.71 -0.33 39.66
N LYS A 58 -12.49 -0.25 40.20
CA LYS A 58 -12.23 -0.48 41.62
C LYS A 58 -12.93 0.54 42.50
N ALA A 59 -12.85 1.83 42.18
CA ALA A 59 -13.50 2.90 42.93
C ALA A 59 -15.04 2.73 42.94
N LYS A 60 -15.64 2.36 41.81
CA LYS A 60 -17.08 2.06 41.70
C LYS A 60 -17.48 0.87 42.57
N ARG A 61 -16.71 -0.22 42.51
CA ARG A 61 -16.96 -1.42 43.33
C ARG A 61 -16.85 -1.16 44.83
N LEU A 62 -15.97 -0.26 45.24
CA LEU A 62 -15.79 0.15 46.63
C LEU A 62 -16.79 1.22 47.09
N GLY A 63 -17.72 1.66 46.22
CA GLY A 63 -18.72 2.67 46.55
C GLY A 63 -18.11 4.04 46.81
N HIS A 64 -17.00 4.39 46.15
CA HIS A 64 -16.36 5.68 46.32
C HIS A 64 -17.34 6.81 45.94
N PRO A 65 -17.55 7.83 46.80
CA PRO A 65 -18.59 8.84 46.61
C PRO A 65 -18.43 9.66 45.33
N GLN A 66 -17.20 9.76 44.81
CA GLN A 66 -16.87 10.49 43.58
C GLN A 66 -16.60 9.58 42.38
N ALA A 67 -16.91 8.27 42.46
CA ALA A 67 -16.56 7.31 41.41
C ALA A 67 -17.12 7.69 40.03
N HIS A 68 -18.32 8.30 39.99
CA HIS A 68 -18.95 8.73 38.75
C HIS A 68 -18.21 9.91 38.08
N GLU A 69 -17.78 10.90 38.87
CA GLU A 69 -17.03 12.04 38.34
C GLU A 69 -15.65 11.59 37.84
N ILE A 70 -14.97 10.71 38.58
CA ILE A 70 -13.70 10.12 38.15
C ILE A 70 -13.87 9.34 36.83
N GLU A 71 -14.94 8.55 36.70
CA GLU A 71 -15.25 7.84 35.45
C GLU A 71 -15.42 8.80 34.27
N LYS A 72 -16.11 9.92 34.48
CA LYS A 72 -16.32 10.94 33.46
C LYS A 72 -15.00 11.59 33.06
N ASP A 73 -14.15 11.92 34.02
CA ASP A 73 -12.84 12.53 33.75
C ASP A 73 -11.93 11.58 32.95
N VAL A 74 -11.87 10.31 33.35
CA VAL A 74 -11.08 9.29 32.61
C VAL A 74 -11.63 9.06 31.20
N LYS A 75 -12.95 9.08 31.02
CA LYS A 75 -13.56 9.03 29.67
C LYS A 75 -13.17 10.22 28.81
N ASN A 76 -13.17 11.44 29.36
CA ASN A 76 -12.76 12.63 28.62
C ASN A 76 -11.29 12.53 28.16
N LEU A 77 -10.40 12.01 29.01
CA LEU A 77 -9.00 11.75 28.63
C LEU A 77 -8.90 10.72 27.51
N HIS A 78 -9.65 9.62 27.61
CA HIS A 78 -9.68 8.59 26.59
C HIS A 78 -10.19 9.12 25.24
N ASP A 79 -11.26 9.92 25.24
CA ASP A 79 -11.84 10.47 24.02
C ASP A 79 -10.87 11.41 23.28
N ARG A 80 -10.12 12.24 24.04
CA ARG A 80 -9.03 13.05 23.48
C ARG A 80 -7.93 12.19 22.89
N TRP A 81 -7.47 11.18 23.63
CA TRP A 81 -6.45 10.25 23.15
C TRP A 81 -6.87 9.52 21.86
N VAL A 82 -8.12 9.04 21.76
CA VAL A 82 -8.65 8.41 20.54
C VAL A 82 -8.65 9.37 19.36
N LYS A 83 -9.00 10.64 19.60
CA LYS A 83 -8.95 11.69 18.56
C LYS A 83 -7.52 11.90 18.09
N ASP A 84 -6.55 12.00 18.99
CA ASP A 84 -5.14 12.16 18.65
C ASP A 84 -4.59 10.96 17.88
N CYS A 85 -4.95 9.73 18.26
CA CYS A 85 -4.62 8.52 17.50
C CYS A 85 -5.19 8.55 16.08
N SER A 86 -6.38 9.12 15.90
CA SER A 86 -7.01 9.26 14.58
C SER A 86 -6.24 10.25 13.71
N ILE A 87 -5.87 11.42 14.27
CA ILE A 87 -5.05 12.43 13.59
C ILE A 87 -3.66 11.88 13.27
N TYR A 88 -3.01 11.20 14.22
CA TYR A 88 -1.74 10.52 14.02
C TYR A 88 -1.79 9.56 12.84
N ARG A 89 -2.83 8.73 12.79
CA ARG A 89 -3.01 7.77 11.72
C ARG A 89 -3.20 8.49 10.39
N GLU A 90 -4.02 9.53 10.33
CA GLU A 90 -4.22 10.31 9.11
C GLU A 90 -2.90 10.91 8.59
N LEU A 91 -2.16 11.62 9.44
CA LEU A 91 -0.89 12.27 9.09
C LEU A 91 0.20 11.29 8.65
N TYR A 92 0.29 10.13 9.29
CA TYR A 92 1.43 9.23 9.09
C TYR A 92 1.09 7.93 8.35
N SER A 93 -0.18 7.70 7.95
CA SER A 93 -0.62 6.48 7.27
C SER A 93 -0.05 6.28 5.86
N GLN A 94 0.81 7.16 5.36
CA GLN A 94 1.36 7.08 3.99
C GLN A 94 2.89 7.07 3.87
N VAL A 95 3.64 6.77 4.93
CA VAL A 95 5.11 6.57 4.84
C VAL A 95 5.49 5.07 4.84
N LYS A 96 4.69 4.27 4.13
CA LYS A 96 5.11 2.98 3.56
C LYS A 96 4.65 2.89 2.10
N THR A 97 4.74 3.98 1.35
CA THR A 97 5.06 3.80 -0.07
C THR A 97 6.46 3.20 -0.07
N LEU A 98 6.47 1.87 -0.18
CA LEU A 98 7.63 1.08 -0.49
C LEU A 98 8.47 1.87 -1.48
N ASP A 99 9.71 2.13 -1.09
CA ASP A 99 10.79 2.59 -1.97
C ASP A 99 10.53 2.02 -3.38
N PRO A 100 10.32 2.82 -4.44
CA PRO A 100 10.20 2.32 -5.80
C PRO A 100 11.55 1.79 -6.32
N LYS A 101 12.25 0.99 -5.50
CA LYS A 101 13.18 -0.07 -5.89
C LYS A 101 12.30 -1.19 -6.46
N GLN A 102 12.03 -1.29 -7.74
CA GLN A 102 12.84 -0.95 -8.89
C GLN A 102 11.90 -0.35 -9.94
N LYS A 103 12.17 0.88 -10.42
CA LYS A 103 11.71 1.28 -11.75
C LYS A 103 12.41 0.38 -12.76
N ILE A 104 11.87 -0.81 -12.99
CA ILE A 104 12.24 -1.63 -14.14
C ILE A 104 11.88 -0.78 -15.35
N ASP A 105 12.89 -0.41 -16.13
CA ASP A 105 12.65 0.25 -17.41
C ASP A 105 12.10 -0.82 -18.37
N TRP A 106 10.78 -0.87 -18.46
CA TRP A 106 10.05 -1.86 -19.24
C TRP A 106 10.34 -1.74 -20.75
N GLY A 107 10.75 -0.56 -21.23
CA GLY A 107 11.03 -0.34 -22.65
C GLY A 107 12.13 -1.26 -23.18
N PRO A 108 13.37 -1.18 -22.65
CA PRO A 108 14.48 -2.04 -23.05
C PRO A 108 14.20 -3.53 -22.85
N LEU A 109 13.54 -3.90 -21.75
CA LEU A 109 13.22 -5.30 -21.46
C LEU A 109 12.24 -5.89 -22.49
N LEU A 110 11.18 -5.15 -22.84
CA LEU A 110 10.24 -5.57 -23.87
C LEU A 110 10.88 -5.60 -25.26
N ASP A 111 11.75 -4.64 -25.58
CA ASP A 111 12.43 -4.58 -26.88
C ASP A 111 13.43 -5.74 -27.06
N ASP A 112 14.16 -6.13 -26.02
CA ASP A 112 15.04 -7.30 -26.05
C ASP A 112 14.25 -8.61 -26.14
N LYS A 113 13.10 -8.71 -25.45
CA LYS A 113 12.20 -9.86 -25.55
C LYS A 113 11.54 -9.96 -26.93
N MET A 114 11.15 -8.83 -27.51
CA MET A 114 10.63 -8.75 -28.88
C MET A 114 11.70 -9.12 -29.92
N ARG A 115 12.97 -8.83 -29.66
CA ARG A 115 14.08 -9.26 -30.51
C ARG A 115 14.29 -10.77 -30.42
N GLN A 116 14.21 -11.36 -29.22
CA GLN A 116 14.25 -12.81 -29.03
C GLN A 116 13.08 -13.52 -29.74
N LEU A 117 11.88 -12.92 -29.71
CA LEU A 117 10.72 -13.43 -30.46
C LEU A 117 10.90 -13.38 -31.99
N LYS A 118 11.69 -12.42 -32.49
CA LYS A 118 11.97 -12.25 -33.92
C LYS A 118 13.22 -12.98 -34.38
N SER A 119 14.10 -13.38 -33.48
CA SER A 119 15.26 -14.21 -33.79
C SER A 119 14.90 -15.67 -33.61
N ASP A 120 14.28 -16.26 -34.63
CA ASP A 120 14.72 -17.51 -35.23
C ASP A 120 13.77 -17.94 -36.34
N ALA A 121 14.32 -18.56 -37.39
CA ALA A 121 13.54 -19.30 -38.36
C ALA A 121 12.96 -20.54 -37.67
N TYR A 122 11.67 -20.80 -37.87
CA TYR A 122 10.98 -21.99 -37.37
C TYR A 122 11.81 -23.25 -37.67
N GLY A 123 12.02 -24.08 -36.64
CA GLY A 123 12.75 -25.34 -36.81
C GLY A 123 12.04 -26.23 -37.84
N PRO A 124 12.77 -26.97 -38.69
CA PRO A 124 12.19 -27.72 -39.79
C PRO A 124 11.36 -28.94 -39.33
N LYS A 125 11.31 -29.26 -38.03
CA LYS A 125 10.64 -30.44 -37.48
C LYS A 125 9.58 -30.03 -36.46
N LEU A 126 8.51 -30.83 -36.40
CA LEU A 126 7.37 -30.63 -35.48
C LEU A 126 7.78 -30.49 -33.99
N PRO A 127 8.76 -31.26 -33.45
CA PRO A 127 9.18 -31.10 -32.06
C PRO A 127 9.84 -29.75 -31.75
N ASP A 128 10.49 -29.15 -32.74
CA ASP A 128 11.11 -27.83 -32.60
C ASP A 128 10.01 -26.75 -32.45
N VAL A 129 8.93 -26.89 -33.21
CA VAL A 129 7.75 -26.01 -33.15
C VAL A 129 6.97 -26.19 -31.85
N GLU A 130 6.83 -27.43 -31.35
CA GLU A 130 6.17 -27.70 -30.07
C GLU A 130 6.95 -27.12 -28.88
N LYS A 131 8.29 -27.23 -28.90
CA LYS A 131 9.17 -26.61 -27.91
C LYS A 131 9.05 -25.08 -27.94
N GLN A 132 9.08 -24.49 -29.13
CA GLN A 132 8.92 -23.04 -29.31
C GLN A 132 7.52 -22.55 -28.85
N MET A 133 6.48 -23.35 -29.03
CA MET A 133 5.13 -23.06 -28.55
C MET A 133 5.04 -23.10 -27.01
N ALA A 134 5.76 -24.02 -26.36
CA ALA A 134 5.83 -24.07 -24.91
C ALA A 134 6.55 -22.84 -24.33
N GLU A 135 7.68 -22.44 -24.93
CA GLU A 135 8.42 -21.23 -24.56
C GLU A 135 7.55 -19.96 -24.75
N HIS A 136 6.77 -19.90 -25.82
CA HIS A 136 5.83 -18.80 -26.10
C HIS A 136 4.70 -18.73 -25.07
N ASN A 137 4.15 -19.86 -24.65
CA ASN A 137 3.08 -19.90 -23.65
C ASN A 137 3.55 -19.46 -22.26
N ILE A 138 4.77 -19.84 -21.87
CA ILE A 138 5.37 -19.39 -20.61
C ILE A 138 5.56 -17.87 -20.64
N LEU A 139 6.12 -17.33 -21.73
CA LEU A 139 6.30 -15.89 -21.89
C LEU A 139 4.96 -15.14 -21.86
N HIS A 140 3.92 -15.68 -22.47
CA HIS A 140 2.58 -15.09 -22.43
C HIS A 140 2.02 -15.05 -21.00
N GLN A 141 2.21 -16.12 -20.22
CA GLN A 141 1.79 -16.15 -18.81
C GLN A 141 2.57 -15.15 -17.95
N GLU A 142 3.87 -14.96 -18.21
CA GLU A 142 4.68 -13.93 -17.57
C GLU A 142 4.14 -12.52 -17.87
N ILE A 143 3.80 -12.23 -19.14
CA ILE A 143 3.23 -10.93 -19.53
C ILE A 143 1.86 -10.69 -18.86
N GLU A 144 0.97 -11.69 -18.84
CA GLU A 144 -0.32 -11.57 -18.17
C GLU A 144 -0.16 -11.35 -16.65
N ALA A 145 0.86 -11.92 -16.01
CA ALA A 145 1.15 -11.68 -14.59
C ALA A 145 1.59 -10.22 -14.31
N TYR A 146 2.14 -9.51 -15.30
CA TYR A 146 2.54 -8.10 -15.17
C TYR A 146 1.46 -7.11 -15.63
N LYS A 147 0.31 -7.59 -16.12
CA LYS A 147 -0.79 -6.77 -16.64
C LYS A 147 -1.32 -5.75 -15.64
N ASP A 148 -1.40 -6.13 -14.37
CA ASP A 148 -1.88 -5.24 -13.31
C ASP A 148 -0.91 -4.09 -13.02
N GLN A 149 0.38 -4.27 -13.31
CA GLN A 149 1.41 -3.21 -13.22
C GLN A 149 1.44 -2.30 -14.45
N LEU A 150 0.82 -2.73 -15.56
CA LEU A 150 0.70 -1.97 -16.81
C LEU A 150 -0.58 -1.14 -16.88
N GLN A 151 -1.51 -1.27 -15.92
CA GLN A 151 -2.72 -0.47 -15.89
C GLN A 151 -2.44 0.97 -15.43
N PRO A 152 -2.88 2.00 -16.18
CA PRO A 152 -2.65 3.39 -15.80
C PRO A 152 -3.58 3.84 -14.68
N SER A 153 -3.03 4.07 -13.50
CA SER A 153 -3.59 5.09 -12.60
C SER A 153 -3.26 6.47 -13.19
N SER A 154 -4.15 6.96 -14.05
CA SER A 154 -4.25 8.33 -14.59
C SER A 154 -3.06 8.91 -15.39
N THR A 155 -3.34 9.19 -16.66
CA THR A 155 -2.77 10.26 -17.51
C THR A 155 -1.26 10.25 -17.83
N SER A 156 -0.89 9.62 -18.96
CA SER A 156 0.23 10.09 -19.80
C SER A 156 0.12 9.50 -21.21
N SER A 157 0.29 10.33 -22.25
CA SER A 157 0.18 9.95 -23.67
C SER A 157 1.14 8.83 -24.12
N LYS A 158 2.14 8.48 -23.30
CA LYS A 158 3.02 7.31 -23.52
C LYS A 158 2.31 5.98 -23.26
N VAL A 159 1.35 5.94 -22.32
CA VAL A 159 0.58 4.71 -22.00
C VAL A 159 -0.30 4.30 -23.18
N THR A 160 -0.83 5.26 -23.92
CA THR A 160 -1.62 5.00 -25.13
C THR A 160 -0.80 4.26 -26.19
N ALA A 161 0.49 4.58 -26.32
CA ALA A 161 1.39 3.90 -27.26
C ALA A 161 1.74 2.47 -26.82
N HIS A 162 1.84 2.19 -25.51
CA HIS A 162 2.05 0.83 -24.99
C HIS A 162 0.80 -0.05 -25.11
N ASN A 163 -0.38 0.53 -24.86
CA ASN A 163 -1.65 -0.16 -25.03
C ASN A 163 -1.93 -0.50 -26.50
N GLN A 164 -1.61 0.41 -27.43
CA GLN A 164 -1.74 0.15 -28.86
C GLN A 164 -0.81 -0.99 -29.32
N ARG A 165 0.45 -1.01 -28.84
CA ARG A 165 1.39 -2.11 -29.13
C ARG A 165 0.95 -3.45 -28.54
N GLY A 166 0.34 -3.44 -27.35
CA GLY A 166 -0.25 -4.64 -26.74
C GLY A 166 -1.43 -5.18 -27.57
N ALA A 167 -2.29 -4.30 -28.08
CA ALA A 167 -3.39 -4.68 -28.96
C ALA A 167 -2.89 -5.22 -30.31
N ASP A 168 -1.85 -4.63 -30.90
CA ASP A 168 -1.26 -5.09 -32.17
C ASP A 168 -0.61 -6.48 -32.03
N LEU A 169 0.00 -6.77 -30.87
CA LEU A 169 0.53 -8.08 -30.54
C LEU A 169 -0.57 -9.13 -30.42
N GLN A 170 -1.67 -8.80 -29.73
CA GLN A 170 -2.83 -9.70 -29.62
C GLN A 170 -3.44 -10.01 -31.00
N GLN A 171 -3.54 -9.01 -31.88
CA GLN A 171 -4.06 -9.19 -33.22
C GLN A 171 -3.15 -10.07 -34.09
N THR A 172 -1.82 -9.91 -33.94
CA THR A 172 -0.83 -10.72 -34.66
C THR A 172 -0.90 -12.19 -34.22
N VAL A 173 -1.06 -12.45 -32.91
CA VAL A 173 -1.20 -13.81 -32.35
C VAL A 173 -2.49 -14.48 -32.84
N LEU A 174 -3.61 -13.74 -32.90
CA LEU A 174 -4.88 -14.27 -33.42
C LEU A 174 -4.78 -14.67 -34.90
N HIS A 175 -4.17 -13.83 -35.72
CA HIS A 175 -3.97 -14.12 -37.14
C HIS A 175 -3.05 -15.33 -37.35
N HIS A 176 -2.02 -15.49 -36.52
CA HIS A 176 -1.11 -16.63 -36.55
C HIS A 176 -1.80 -17.95 -36.17
N ASN A 177 -2.63 -17.94 -35.13
CA ASN A 177 -3.42 -19.11 -34.72
C ASN A 177 -4.44 -19.53 -35.78
N GLN A 178 -5.03 -18.57 -36.51
CA GLN A 178 -5.91 -18.88 -37.64
C GLN A 178 -5.16 -19.54 -38.79
N TYR A 179 -3.94 -19.08 -39.12
CA TYR A 179 -3.13 -19.66 -40.19
C TYR A 179 -2.73 -21.12 -39.87
N ILE A 180 -2.34 -21.40 -38.62
CA ILE A 180 -2.02 -22.75 -38.16
C ILE A 180 -3.25 -23.67 -38.21
N HIS A 181 -4.43 -23.16 -37.83
CA HIS A 181 -5.66 -23.94 -37.94
C HIS A 181 -6.00 -24.28 -39.41
N MET A 182 -5.75 -23.36 -40.35
CA MET A 182 -5.94 -23.63 -41.78
C MET A 182 -4.91 -24.63 -42.33
N ALA A 183 -3.65 -24.57 -41.89
CA ALA A 183 -2.60 -25.51 -42.28
C ALA A 183 -2.88 -26.93 -41.77
N LYS A 184 -3.35 -27.08 -40.52
CA LYS A 184 -3.76 -28.38 -39.95
C LYS A 184 -4.99 -29.00 -40.62
N LYS A 185 -5.86 -28.21 -41.25
CA LYS A 185 -7.05 -28.69 -41.98
C LYS A 185 -6.75 -29.16 -43.42
N ARG A 186 -5.54 -28.91 -43.92
CA ARG A 186 -5.11 -29.26 -45.30
C ARG A 186 -4.19 -30.50 -45.36
N LEU A 187 -3.93 -31.13 -44.22
CA LEU A 187 -3.34 -32.47 -44.06
C LEU A 187 -4.47 -33.45 -43.74
#